data_AF-A0A3N5PVT9-F1
#
_entry.id   AF-A0A3N5PVT9-F1
#
_cell.length_a   1.000
_cell.length_b   1.000
_cell.length_c   1.000
_cell.angle_alpha   90.00
_cell.angle_beta   90.00
_cell.angle_gamma   90.00
#
_symmetry.space_group_name_H-M   'P 1'
#
loop_
_entity.id
_entity.type
_entity.pdbx_description
1 polymer ?
#
loop_
_entity_poly.entity_id
_entity_poly.type
_entity_poly.pdbx_seq_one_letter_code
_entity_poly.pdbx_strand_id
1 'polypeptide(L)'
;AISNDPYLARILPGGPIVRASYYGPYEGTEAAHNAIDAYIQKNGLTITGSPWEVYLTDPGTEPDPSRWLTYICYPVSTTTTP
;
A
#
# COMPACT_ATOMS: atom_id res chain seq x y z
N ALA A 1 32.02 17.01 -0.37
CA ALA A 1 32.06 15.89 0.58
C ALA A 1 30.82 15.06 0.36
N ILE A 2 30.96 13.76 0.08
CA ILE A 2 29.83 12.85 -0.09
C ILE A 2 29.38 12.49 1.32
N SER A 3 28.14 12.81 1.67
CA SER A 3 27.55 12.49 2.97
C SER A 3 27.49 10.97 3.16
N ASN A 4 28.05 10.45 4.26
CA ASN A 4 27.94 9.03 4.67
C ASN A 4 26.63 8.76 5.42
N ASP A 5 25.57 9.52 5.13
CA ASP A 5 24.27 9.31 5.75
C ASP A 5 23.63 8.05 5.14
N PRO A 6 23.33 7.00 5.92
CA PRO A 6 22.66 5.81 5.42
C PRO A 6 21.20 6.08 4.99
N TYR A 7 20.66 7.25 5.32
CA TYR A 7 19.29 7.63 5.02
C TYR A 7 19.22 8.51 3.76
N LEU A 8 18.34 8.12 2.84
CA LEU A 8 17.99 8.91 1.67
C LEU A 8 16.53 9.33 1.75
N ALA A 9 16.27 10.64 1.66
CA ALA A 9 14.93 11.15 1.50
C ALA A 9 14.39 10.79 0.10
N ARG A 10 13.12 10.37 0.05
CA ARG A 10 12.39 10.06 -1.19
C ARG A 10 11.02 10.71 -1.14
N ILE A 11 10.47 11.01 -2.31
CA ILE A 11 9.12 11.51 -2.48
C ILE A 11 8.31 10.41 -3.16
N LEU A 12 7.15 10.08 -2.60
CA LEU A 12 6.17 9.25 -3.30
C LEU A 12 5.52 10.11 -4.40
N PRO A 13 5.60 9.71 -5.68
CA PRO A 13 4.97 10.46 -6.75
C PRO A 13 3.46 10.53 -6.53
N GLY A 14 2.88 11.72 -6.74
CA GLY A 14 1.43 11.87 -6.74
C GLY A 14 0.81 11.14 -7.93
N GLY A 15 -0.42 10.66 -7.76
CA GLY A 15 -1.15 9.97 -8.82
C GLY A 15 -2.30 9.11 -8.29
N PRO A 16 -3.07 8.47 -9.19
CA PRO A 16 -4.12 7.55 -8.80
C PRO A 16 -3.53 6.34 -8.06
N ILE A 17 -4.25 5.89 -7.04
CA ILE A 17 -3.94 4.67 -6.30
C ILE A 17 -5.21 3.82 -6.16
N VAL A 18 -5.03 2.51 -6.06
CA VAL A 18 -6.03 1.62 -5.47
C VAL A 18 -5.62 1.38 -4.02
N ARG A 19 -6.57 1.52 -3.10
CA ARG A 19 -6.36 1.33 -1.66
C ARG A 19 -7.38 0.37 -1.09
N ALA A 20 -6.92 -0.60 -0.31
CA ALA A 20 -7.76 -1.38 0.60
C ALA A 20 -7.52 -0.96 2.04
N SER A 21 -8.59 -0.90 2.84
CA SER A 21 -8.53 -0.75 4.29
C SER A 21 -8.71 -2.12 4.91
N TYR A 22 -7.65 -2.65 5.50
CA TYR A 22 -7.64 -3.95 6.13
C TYR A 22 -7.73 -3.80 7.66
N TYR A 23 -8.68 -4.52 8.27
CA TYR A 23 -8.82 -4.61 9.71
C TYR A 23 -8.45 -6.01 10.18
N GLY A 24 -7.43 -6.13 11.04
CA GLY A 24 -6.98 -7.42 11.55
C GLY A 24 -5.46 -7.55 11.74
N PRO A 25 -4.99 -8.74 12.13
CA PRO A 25 -3.57 -9.06 12.25
C PRO A 25 -2.82 -8.96 10.92
N TYR A 26 -1.55 -8.55 10.95
CA TYR A 26 -0.76 -8.33 9.74
C TYR A 26 -0.58 -9.57 8.87
N GLU A 27 -0.65 -10.76 9.45
CA GLU A 27 -0.58 -12.03 8.74
C GLU A 27 -1.73 -12.22 7.73
N GLY A 28 -2.84 -11.48 7.89
CA GLY A 28 -3.98 -11.54 6.99
C GLY A 28 -4.00 -10.47 5.90
N THR A 29 -2.99 -9.60 5.79
CA THR A 29 -2.96 -8.52 4.78
C THR A 29 -2.91 -9.05 3.35
N GLU A 30 -2.46 -10.29 3.14
CA GLU A 30 -2.47 -10.96 1.82
C GLU A 30 -3.86 -10.93 1.18
N ALA A 31 -4.93 -11.07 1.97
CA ALA A 31 -6.30 -10.99 1.47
C ALA A 31 -6.62 -9.61 0.85
N ALA A 32 -6.07 -8.54 1.43
CA ALA A 32 -6.23 -7.18 0.90
C ALA A 32 -5.38 -6.96 -0.37
N HIS A 33 -4.18 -7.52 -0.45
CA HIS A 33 -3.39 -7.53 -1.69
C HIS A 33 -4.13 -8.23 -2.83
N ASN A 34 -4.65 -9.43 -2.57
CA ASN A 34 -5.39 -10.22 -3.55
C ASN A 34 -6.68 -9.50 -4.01
N ALA A 35 -7.38 -8.83 -3.09
CA ALA A 35 -8.54 -8.01 -3.43
C ALA A 35 -8.20 -6.81 -4.32
N ILE A 36 -7.07 -6.15 -4.07
CA ILE A 36 -6.58 -5.05 -4.91
C ILE A 36 -6.19 -5.56 -6.30
N ASP A 37 -5.45 -6.66 -6.39
CA ASP A 37 -5.04 -7.25 -7.68
C ASP A 37 -6.27 -7.62 -8.53
N ALA A 38 -7.25 -8.31 -7.94
CA ALA A 38 -8.50 -8.61 -8.61
C ALA A 38 -9.25 -7.34 -9.07
N TYR A 39 -9.25 -6.27 -8.27
CA TYR A 39 -9.84 -4.99 -8.66
C TYR A 39 -9.09 -4.34 -9.82
N ILE A 40 -7.76 -4.31 -9.78
CA ILE A 40 -6.90 -3.74 -10.83
C ILE A 40 -7.16 -4.45 -12.16
N GLN A 41 -7.14 -5.79 -12.17
CA GLN A 41 -7.39 -6.59 -13.36
C GLN A 41 -8.81 -6.37 -13.90
N LYS A 42 -9.82 -6.42 -13.04
CA LYS A 42 -11.22 -6.22 -13.41
C LYS A 42 -11.47 -4.85 -14.06
N ASN A 43 -10.74 -3.83 -13.64
CA ASN A 43 -10.91 -2.46 -14.13
C ASN A 43 -9.89 -2.06 -15.22
N GLY A 44 -9.05 -2.99 -15.69
CA GLY A 44 -8.06 -2.72 -16.73
C GLY A 44 -7.02 -1.66 -16.33
N LEU A 45 -6.70 -1.58 -15.03
CA LEU A 45 -5.71 -0.63 -14.51
C LEU A 45 -4.30 -1.22 -14.64
N THR A 46 -3.30 -0.35 -14.82
CA THR A 46 -1.89 -0.75 -14.85
C THR A 46 -1.20 -0.31 -13.57
N ILE A 47 -0.44 -1.20 -12.93
CA ILE A 47 0.39 -0.86 -11.76
C ILE A 47 1.60 -0.05 -12.24
N THR A 48 1.84 1.11 -11.62
CA THR A 48 2.87 2.08 -12.07
C THR A 48 4.08 2.16 -11.14
N GLY A 49 4.11 1.38 -10.07
CA GLY A 49 5.19 1.38 -9.08
C GLY A 49 4.99 0.34 -7.99
N SER A 50 5.92 0.30 -7.05
CA SER A 50 5.85 -0.62 -5.91
C SER A 50 4.67 -0.31 -5.00
N PRO A 51 4.00 -1.33 -4.45
CA PRO A 51 3.00 -1.14 -3.42
C PRO A 51 3.65 -0.67 -2.11
N TRP A 52 2.83 -0.11 -1.22
CA TRP A 52 3.22 0.21 0.15
C TRP A 52 2.08 -0.01 1.12
N GLU A 53 2.44 -0.17 2.39
CA GLU A 53 1.49 -0.31 3.50
C GLU A 53 1.60 0.89 4.44
N VAL A 54 0.48 1.29 5.04
CA VAL A 54 0.43 2.29 6.11
C VAL A 54 -0.29 1.68 7.31
N TYR A 55 0.43 1.46 8.40
CA TYR A 55 -0.09 0.95 9.66
C TYR A 55 -0.63 2.13 10.48
N LEU A 56 -1.95 2.30 10.50
CA LEU A 56 -2.61 3.44 11.16
C LEU A 56 -2.82 3.20 12.64
N THR A 57 -3.16 1.97 13.01
CA THR A 57 -3.22 1.48 14.39
C THR A 57 -2.43 0.18 14.48
N ASP A 58 -1.91 -0.10 15.67
CA ASP A 58 -0.92 -1.15 15.89
C ASP A 58 -1.01 -1.67 17.34
N PRO A 59 -0.28 -2.75 17.72
CA PRO A 59 -0.32 -3.27 19.08
C PRO A 59 0.11 -2.26 20.17
N GLY A 60 0.82 -1.20 19.81
CA GLY A 60 1.23 -0.15 20.75
C GLY A 60 0.13 0.87 21.04
N THR A 61 -0.87 0.97 20.17
CA THR A 61 -1.95 1.98 20.24
C THR A 61 -3.34 1.38 20.37
N GLU A 62 -3.55 0.15 19.91
CA GLU A 62 -4.81 -0.58 19.96
C GLU A 62 -4.54 -2.02 20.43
N PRO A 63 -5.00 -2.43 21.63
CA PRO A 63 -4.74 -3.78 22.14
C PRO A 63 -5.56 -4.87 21.43
N ASP A 64 -6.69 -4.55 20.79
CA ASP A 64 -7.51 -5.52 20.06
C ASP A 64 -7.01 -5.66 18.61
N PRO A 65 -6.40 -6.80 18.24
CA PRO A 65 -5.84 -6.99 16.90
C PRO A 65 -6.88 -6.99 15.78
N SER A 66 -8.16 -7.25 16.08
CA SER A 66 -9.23 -7.15 15.08
C SER A 66 -9.51 -5.70 14.65
N ARG A 67 -9.00 -4.73 15.41
CA ARG A 67 -9.16 -3.29 15.19
C ARG A 67 -7.92 -2.60 14.64
N TRP A 68 -6.83 -3.35 14.41
CA TRP A 68 -5.65 -2.83 13.72
C TRP A 68 -5.98 -2.50 12.29
N LEU A 69 -5.68 -1.28 11.87
CA LEU A 69 -5.98 -0.76 10.55
C LEU A 69 -4.71 -0.60 9.75
N THR A 70 -4.60 -1.36 8.66
CA THR A 70 -3.56 -1.20 7.65
C THR A 70 -4.16 -0.74 6.34
N TYR A 71 -3.61 0.31 5.73
CA TYR A 71 -3.90 0.65 4.34
C TYR A 71 -2.90 -0.03 3.42
N ILE A 72 -3.41 -0.87 2.51
CA ILE A 72 -2.63 -1.45 1.42
C ILE A 72 -2.83 -0.58 0.19
N CYS A 73 -1.76 -0.04 -0.39
CA CYS A 73 -1.82 0.92 -1.48
C CYS A 73 -1.02 0.44 -2.71
N TYR A 74 -1.63 0.54 -3.88
CA TYR A 74 -0.99 0.27 -5.17
C TYR A 74 -1.12 1.51 -6.08
N PRO A 75 -0.01 2.07 -6.57
CA PRO A 75 -0.05 3.15 -7.55
C PRO A 75 -0.48 2.60 -8.91
N VAL A 76 -1.41 3.30 -9.57
CA VAL A 76 -2.00 2.83 -10.83
C VAL A 76 -2.17 3.95 -11.86
N SER A 77 -2.34 3.56 -13.12
CA SER A 77 -2.79 4.43 -14.22
C SER A 77 -3.91 3.76 -15.02
N THR A 78 -4.75 4.59 -15.65
CA THR A 78 -5.66 4.17 -16.72
C THR A 78 -4.99 4.19 -18.09
N THR A 79 -3.78 4.76 -18.18
CA THR A 79 -3.01 4.83 -19.42
C THR A 79 -2.17 3.57 -19.52
N THR A 80 -2.59 2.66 -20.38
CA THR A 80 -1.70 1.63 -20.92
C THR A 80 -0.70 2.36 -21.80
N THR A 81 0.55 2.52 -21.34
CA THR A 81 1.62 3.00 -22.22
C THR A 81 1.76 1.98 -23.36
N PRO A 82 1.57 2.37 -24.64
CA PRO A 82 1.75 1.48 -25.78
C PRO A 82 3.22 1.07 -25.97
#